data_AF-A0A183ANI6-F1
#
_entry.id   AF-A0A183ANI6-F1
#
_cell.length_a   1.000
_cell.length_b   1.000
_cell.length_c   1.000
_cell.angle_alpha   90.00
_cell.angle_beta   90.00
_cell.angle_gamma   90.00
#
_symmetry.space_group_name_H-M   'P 1'
#
loop_
_entity.id
_entity.type
_entity.pdbx_description
1 polymer ?
#
loop_
_entity_poly.entity_id
_entity_poly.type
_entity_poly.pdbx_seq_one_letter_code
_entity_poly.pdbx_strand_id
1 'polypeptide(L)'
;MMRRSGTQFEVSLPWQSGSNRLRASQEIALHRLNYLKGRLKKSAHLKEAYCNAMKRNLELGYIEPAAREAEKERILWYLPHQPVINPKKPLNTMVVFDCVAERAEIALNHRLIQGPVLTTPLIEVLGRFRLGSAAAAADIDEMFIQVTVPEGQRDAPRYFC
;
A
#
# COMPACT_ATOMS: atom_id res chain seq x y z
N MET A 1 0.52 -18.11 7.35
CA MET A 1 1.41 -18.30 8.51
C MET A 1 2.49 -17.24 8.44
N MET A 2 2.75 -16.50 9.52
CA MET A 2 3.76 -15.44 9.57
C MET A 2 5.14 -16.08 9.75
N ARG A 3 6.10 -15.72 8.90
CA ARG A 3 7.48 -16.22 8.94
C ARG A 3 8.42 -15.07 9.27
N ARG A 4 9.43 -15.29 10.11
CA ARG A 4 10.50 -14.29 10.28
C ARG A 4 11.59 -14.51 9.23
N SER A 5 11.96 -13.44 8.52
CA SER A 5 13.06 -13.42 7.54
C SER A 5 14.05 -12.33 7.95
N GLY A 6 15.10 -12.72 8.69
CA GLY A 6 16.06 -11.78 9.27
C GLY A 6 15.40 -10.81 10.25
N THR A 7 15.42 -9.52 9.91
CA THR A 7 14.80 -8.42 10.67
C THR A 7 13.34 -8.17 10.31
N GLN A 8 12.87 -8.72 9.19
CA GLN A 8 11.50 -8.52 8.69
C GLN A 8 10.61 -9.73 8.96
N PHE A 9 9.31 -9.51 8.89
CA PHE A 9 8.30 -10.56 8.94
C PHE A 9 7.66 -10.72 7.57
N GLU A 10 7.62 -11.94 7.06
CA GLU A 10 6.95 -12.27 5.82
C GLU A 10 5.56 -12.83 6.12
N VAL A 11 4.53 -12.27 5.48
CA VAL A 11 3.13 -12.66 5.65
C VAL A 11 2.48 -12.81 4.28
N SER A 12 1.97 -14.00 4.00
CA SER A 12 1.18 -14.26 2.80
C SER A 12 -0.14 -13.48 2.85
N LEU A 13 -0.54 -12.93 1.70
CA LEU A 13 -1.84 -12.32 1.50
C LEU A 13 -2.95 -13.37 1.72
N PRO A 14 -3.96 -13.06 2.55
CA PRO A 14 -4.98 -14.04 2.92
C PRO A 14 -6.05 -14.13 1.82
N TRP A 15 -5.77 -14.86 0.75
CA TRP A 15 -6.68 -14.99 -0.39
C TRP A 15 -7.99 -15.71 -0.03
N GLN A 16 -9.11 -15.21 -0.53
CA GLN A 16 -10.38 -15.93 -0.54
C GLN A 16 -10.32 -17.15 -1.49
N SER A 17 -11.11 -18.18 -1.22
CA SER A 17 -11.21 -19.36 -2.09
C SER A 17 -11.89 -19.00 -3.43
N GLY A 18 -11.27 -19.32 -4.57
CA GLY A 18 -11.85 -19.08 -5.89
C GLY A 18 -10.82 -18.73 -6.97
N SER A 19 -11.30 -18.33 -8.15
CA SER A 19 -10.42 -17.87 -9.23
C SER A 19 -9.82 -16.51 -8.91
N ASN A 20 -8.50 -16.46 -8.76
CA ASN A 20 -7.74 -15.23 -8.52
C ASN A 20 -7.31 -14.54 -9.83
N ARG A 21 -8.01 -14.79 -10.95
CA ARG A 21 -7.70 -14.18 -12.25
C ARG A 21 -8.18 -12.73 -12.26
N LEU A 22 -7.22 -11.82 -12.09
CA LEU A 22 -7.41 -10.42 -11.74
C LEU A 22 -7.13 -9.47 -12.93
N ARG A 23 -7.61 -9.85 -14.12
CA ARG A 23 -7.19 -9.26 -15.41
C ARG A 23 -7.75 -7.86 -15.73
N ALA A 24 -8.77 -7.37 -15.01
CA ALA A 24 -9.48 -6.13 -15.37
C ALA A 24 -8.88 -4.82 -14.80
N SER A 25 -7.82 -4.89 -13.98
CA SER A 25 -7.30 -3.74 -13.23
C SER A 25 -6.37 -2.81 -14.01
N GLN A 26 -5.78 -3.27 -15.12
CA GLN A 26 -4.83 -2.47 -15.90
C GLN A 26 -5.48 -1.18 -16.44
N GLU A 27 -6.70 -1.27 -16.96
CA GLU A 27 -7.38 -0.13 -17.56
C GLU A 27 -7.63 1.00 -16.56
N ILE A 28 -8.10 0.67 -15.36
CA ILE A 28 -8.38 1.67 -14.32
C ILE A 28 -7.08 2.30 -13.79
N ALA A 29 -6.03 1.51 -13.63
CA ALA A 29 -4.72 2.01 -13.20
C ALA A 29 -4.11 2.96 -14.26
N LEU A 30 -4.14 2.59 -15.54
CA LEU A 30 -3.64 3.43 -16.64
C LEU A 30 -4.45 4.72 -16.79
N HIS A 31 -5.78 4.63 -16.71
CA HIS A 31 -6.65 5.80 -16.78
C HIS A 31 -6.32 6.81 -15.67
N ARG A 32 -6.20 6.33 -14.42
CA ARG A 32 -5.85 7.19 -13.28
C ARG A 32 -4.42 7.71 -13.34
N LEU A 33 -3.48 6.92 -13.86
CA LEU A 33 -2.12 7.38 -14.13
C LEU A 33 -2.10 8.52 -15.16
N ASN A 34 -2.89 8.43 -16.23
CA ASN A 34 -2.97 9.50 -17.24
C ASN A 34 -3.50 10.80 -16.63
N TYR A 35 -4.51 10.71 -15.77
CA TYR A 35 -5.01 11.86 -15.02
C TYR A 35 -3.92 12.45 -14.09
N LEU A 36 -3.21 11.59 -13.35
CA LEU A 36 -2.08 12.00 -12.51
C LEU A 36 -1.00 12.70 -13.33
N LYS A 37 -0.59 12.14 -14.47
CA LYS A 37 0.38 12.75 -15.41
C LYS A 37 -0.09 14.13 -15.86
N GLY A 38 -1.37 14.30 -16.15
CA GLY A 38 -1.96 15.61 -16.46
C GLY A 38 -1.80 16.63 -15.33
N ARG A 39 -2.01 16.23 -14.07
CA ARG A 39 -1.80 17.09 -12.90
C ARG A 39 -0.32 17.42 -12.68
N LEU A 40 0.57 16.43 -12.81
CA LEU A 40 2.01 16.63 -12.64
C LEU A 40 2.59 17.58 -13.70
N LYS A 41 2.06 17.57 -14.92
CA LYS A 41 2.45 18.53 -15.97
C LYS A 41 2.07 19.97 -15.63
N LYS A 42 0.99 20.17 -14.88
CA LYS A 42 0.48 21.50 -14.51
C LYS A 42 1.15 22.11 -13.29
N SER A 43 1.88 21.31 -12.48
CA SER A 43 2.51 21.78 -11.24
C SER A 43 3.88 21.14 -11.07
N ALA A 44 4.94 21.95 -11.22
CA ALA A 44 6.31 21.52 -10.99
C ALA A 44 6.53 21.04 -9.55
N HIS A 45 5.96 21.76 -8.57
CA HIS A 45 6.05 21.40 -7.16
C HIS A 45 5.42 20.03 -6.86
N LEU A 46 4.20 19.78 -7.37
CA LEU A 46 3.54 18.47 -7.20
C LEU A 46 4.36 17.35 -7.85
N LYS A 47 4.93 17.60 -9.03
CA LYS A 47 5.78 16.65 -9.75
C LYS A 47 7.01 16.28 -8.95
N GLU A 48 7.73 17.29 -8.44
CA GLU A 48 8.92 17.09 -7.62
C GLU A 48 8.60 16.29 -6.36
N ALA A 49 7.57 16.70 -5.61
CA ALA A 49 7.16 16.05 -4.39
C ALA A 49 6.76 14.57 -4.61
N TYR A 50 5.99 14.29 -5.67
CA TYR A 50 5.63 12.91 -6.04
C TYR A 50 6.85 12.08 -6.44
N CYS A 51 7.75 12.61 -7.29
CA CYS A 51 8.95 11.89 -7.72
C CYS A 51 9.87 11.58 -6.53
N ASN A 52 10.04 12.54 -5.62
CA ASN A 52 10.85 12.34 -4.42
C ASN A 52 10.24 11.27 -3.50
N ALA A 53 8.92 11.25 -3.33
CA ALA A 53 8.23 10.23 -2.54
C ALA A 53 8.38 8.82 -3.18
N MET A 54 8.20 8.70 -4.49
CA MET A 54 8.42 7.44 -5.21
C MET A 54 9.88 6.97 -5.12
N LYS A 55 10.84 7.88 -5.28
CA LYS A 55 12.27 7.57 -5.17
C LYS A 55 12.62 7.09 -3.76
N ARG A 56 12.13 7.78 -2.72
CA ARG A 56 12.31 7.37 -1.33
C ARG A 56 11.75 5.98 -1.07
N ASN A 57 10.53 5.68 -1.54
CA ASN A 57 9.92 4.36 -1.37
C ASN A 57 10.78 3.26 -2.02
N LEU A 58 11.39 3.53 -3.18
CA LEU A 58 12.29 2.60 -3.85
C LEU A 58 13.60 2.40 -3.07
N GLU A 59 14.22 3.49 -2.60
CA GLU A 59 15.47 3.45 -1.82
C GLU A 59 15.30 2.72 -0.49
N LEU A 60 14.14 2.87 0.15
CA LEU A 60 13.80 2.15 1.39
C LEU A 60 13.35 0.70 1.14
N GLY A 61 13.23 0.26 -0.11
CA GLY A 61 12.83 -1.10 -0.47
C GLY A 61 11.34 -1.41 -0.27
N TYR A 62 10.49 -0.38 -0.22
CA TYR A 62 9.04 -0.53 -0.01
C TYR A 62 8.33 -0.96 -1.28
N ILE A 63 8.95 -0.62 -2.41
CA ILE A 63 8.54 -0.95 -3.76
C ILE A 63 9.76 -1.47 -4.50
N GLU A 64 9.53 -2.30 -5.52
CA GLU A 64 10.58 -2.82 -6.37
C GLU A 64 10.14 -2.80 -7.84
N PRO A 65 11.08 -2.71 -8.79
CA PRO A 65 10.74 -2.84 -10.21
C PRO A 65 10.15 -4.22 -10.50
N ALA A 66 8.93 -4.25 -11.05
CA ALA A 66 8.31 -5.50 -11.47
C ALA A 66 8.91 -6.00 -12.80
N ALA A 67 9.00 -7.33 -12.96
CA ALA A 67 9.35 -7.94 -14.24
C ALA A 67 8.34 -7.53 -15.33
N ARG A 68 8.84 -7.31 -16.55
CA ARG A 68 8.02 -6.85 -17.70
C ARG A 68 6.83 -7.77 -17.97
N GLU A 69 7.05 -9.07 -17.82
CA GLU A 69 6.02 -10.10 -17.92
C GLU A 69 5.81 -10.71 -16.53
N ALA A 70 4.55 -10.83 -16.12
CA ALA A 70 4.22 -11.62 -14.95
C ALA A 70 4.22 -13.10 -15.35
N GLU A 71 4.67 -13.96 -14.44
CA GLU A 71 4.51 -15.40 -14.61
C GLU A 71 3.01 -15.74 -14.76
N LYS A 72 2.68 -16.65 -15.68
CA LYS A 72 1.29 -16.93 -16.10
C LYS A 72 0.35 -17.32 -14.97
N GLU A 73 0.89 -17.90 -13.89
CA GLU A 73 0.15 -18.41 -12.74
C GLU A 73 0.08 -17.44 -11.54
N ARG A 74 0.77 -16.29 -11.61
CA ARG A 74 0.74 -15.30 -10.52
C ARG A 74 -0.55 -14.47 -10.54
N ILE A 75 -1.02 -14.14 -9.33
CA ILE A 75 -2.11 -13.20 -9.16
C ILE A 75 -1.59 -11.81 -9.51
N LEU A 76 -2.22 -11.16 -10.47
CA LEU A 76 -1.77 -9.89 -11.03
C LEU A 76 -2.86 -8.83 -10.88
N TRP A 77 -2.62 -7.78 -10.11
CA TRP A 77 -3.51 -6.63 -10.03
C TRP A 77 -2.74 -5.31 -10.09
N TYR A 78 -3.29 -4.34 -10.80
CA TYR A 78 -2.70 -3.01 -10.95
C TYR A 78 -3.48 -2.02 -10.10
N LEU A 79 -2.81 -1.51 -9.06
CA LEU A 79 -3.33 -0.51 -8.16
C LEU A 79 -3.15 0.88 -8.77
N PRO A 80 -4.22 1.66 -8.86
CA PRO A 80 -4.08 3.09 -9.02
C PRO A 80 -3.45 3.71 -7.79
N HIS A 81 -2.78 4.84 -7.98
CA HIS A 81 -2.10 5.54 -6.90
C HIS A 81 -2.14 7.05 -7.11
N GLN A 82 -1.94 7.79 -6.02
CA GLN A 82 -1.88 9.25 -6.06
C GLN A 82 -1.03 9.83 -4.93
N PRO A 83 -0.38 10.98 -5.15
CA PRO A 83 0.26 11.72 -4.08
C PRO A 83 -0.79 12.34 -3.15
N VAL A 84 -0.56 12.20 -1.84
CA VAL A 84 -1.26 12.92 -0.78
C VAL A 84 -0.28 13.92 -0.18
N ILE A 85 -0.61 15.20 -0.33
CA ILE A 85 0.19 16.30 0.21
C ILE A 85 -0.49 16.81 1.47
N ASN A 86 0.27 16.92 2.55
CA ASN A 86 -0.14 17.67 3.72
C ASN A 86 0.31 19.14 3.54
N PRO A 87 -0.60 20.12 3.44
CA PRO A 87 -0.22 21.53 3.27
C PRO A 87 0.66 22.07 4.42
N LYS A 88 0.56 21.47 5.61
CA LYS A 88 1.37 21.84 6.78
C LYS A 88 2.74 21.14 6.79
N LYS A 89 2.92 20.09 6.00
CA LYS A 89 4.16 19.30 5.87
C LYS A 89 4.37 18.89 4.40
N PRO A 90 4.57 19.83 3.47
CA PRO A 90 4.64 19.54 2.03
C PRO A 90 5.80 18.60 1.67
N LEU A 91 6.88 18.62 2.47
CA LEU A 91 8.03 17.71 2.34
C LEU A 91 7.70 16.26 2.70
N ASN A 92 6.59 15.99 3.39
CA ASN A 92 6.15 14.64 3.78
C ASN A 92 5.04 14.13 2.86
N THR A 93 5.22 14.33 1.55
CA THR A 93 4.28 13.80 0.56
C THR A 93 4.32 12.27 0.59
N MET A 94 3.15 11.65 0.70
CA MET A 94 3.00 10.20 0.65
C MET A 94 2.38 9.78 -0.68
N VAL A 95 2.66 8.57 -1.13
CA VAL A 95 1.95 7.95 -2.26
C VAL A 95 1.00 6.91 -1.69
N VAL A 96 -0.29 7.08 -1.96
CA VAL A 96 -1.35 6.17 -1.51
C VAL A 96 -1.82 5.34 -2.69
N PHE A 97 -1.94 4.04 -2.46
CA PHE A 97 -2.47 3.07 -3.42
C PHE A 97 -3.93 2.77 -3.12
N ASP A 98 -4.76 2.78 -4.15
CA ASP A 98 -6.20 2.52 -4.03
C ASP A 98 -6.52 1.04 -4.23
N CYS A 99 -6.57 0.30 -3.12
CA CYS A 99 -6.91 -1.13 -3.11
C CYS A 99 -8.42 -1.41 -3.22
N VAL A 100 -9.27 -0.38 -3.13
CA VAL A 100 -10.72 -0.47 -3.33
C VAL A 100 -11.14 -0.05 -4.73
N ALA A 101 -10.18 0.29 -5.61
CA ALA A 101 -10.47 0.60 -7.00
C ALA A 101 -11.10 -0.62 -7.69
N GLU A 102 -12.40 -0.51 -7.96
CA GLU A 102 -13.18 -1.56 -8.60
C GLU A 102 -13.19 -1.41 -10.12
N ARG A 103 -13.12 -2.54 -10.83
CA ARG A 103 -13.47 -2.64 -12.23
C ARG A 103 -14.24 -3.93 -12.47
N ALA A 104 -15.40 -3.82 -13.13
CA ALA A 104 -16.31 -4.94 -13.32
C ALA A 104 -16.64 -5.65 -11.99
N GLU A 105 -16.95 -4.87 -10.95
CA GLU A 105 -17.35 -5.34 -9.61
C GLU A 105 -16.26 -6.13 -8.84
N ILE A 106 -15.02 -6.10 -9.33
CA ILE A 106 -13.88 -6.75 -8.69
C ILE A 106 -12.88 -5.69 -8.24
N ALA A 107 -12.48 -5.75 -6.96
CA ALA A 107 -11.35 -5.03 -6.37
C ALA A 107 -10.38 -6.03 -5.71
N LEU A 108 -9.14 -5.60 -5.47
CA LEU A 108 -8.17 -6.42 -4.74
C LEU A 108 -8.68 -6.77 -3.34
N ASN A 109 -9.26 -5.80 -2.63
CA ASN A 109 -9.80 -6.03 -1.29
C ASN A 109 -10.93 -7.07 -1.26
N HIS A 110 -11.73 -7.21 -2.33
CA HIS A 110 -12.77 -8.25 -2.43
C HIS A 110 -12.19 -9.67 -2.51
N ARG A 111 -10.90 -9.82 -2.81
CA ARG A 111 -10.21 -11.13 -2.89
C ARG A 111 -9.40 -11.46 -1.66
N LEU A 112 -9.30 -10.56 -0.69
CA LEU A 112 -8.63 -10.80 0.57
C LEU A 112 -9.67 -11.12 1.65
N ILE A 113 -9.35 -12.07 2.51
CA ILE A 113 -10.13 -12.39 3.69
C ILE A 113 -9.94 -11.24 4.67
N GLN A 114 -11.04 -10.63 5.08
CA GLN A 114 -11.02 -9.65 6.15
C GLN A 114 -10.74 -10.37 7.48
N GLY A 115 -9.63 -10.00 8.13
CA GLY A 115 -9.31 -10.49 9.46
C GLY A 115 -10.22 -9.89 10.54
N PRO A 116 -10.30 -10.52 11.72
CA PRO A 116 -10.98 -9.93 12.88
C PRO A 116 -10.29 -8.62 13.31
N VAL A 117 -11.05 -7.74 13.96
CA VAL A 117 -10.48 -6.53 14.56
C VAL A 117 -9.63 -6.94 15.76
N LEU A 118 -8.31 -6.84 15.63
CA LEU A 118 -7.34 -7.17 16.69
C LEU A 118 -6.94 -5.96 17.55
N THR A 119 -7.43 -4.76 17.21
CA THR A 119 -7.11 -3.54 17.95
C THR A 119 -7.98 -3.41 19.20
N THR A 120 -7.37 -3.01 20.31
CA THR A 120 -8.12 -2.64 21.52
C THR A 120 -8.89 -1.34 21.24
N PRO A 121 -10.17 -1.23 21.66
CA PRO A 121 -10.92 0.01 21.51
C PRO A 121 -10.19 1.20 22.11
N LEU A 122 -10.16 2.32 21.39
CA LEU A 122 -9.41 3.50 21.81
C LEU A 122 -9.84 4.01 23.20
N ILE A 123 -11.12 3.88 23.54
CA ILE A 123 -11.64 4.28 24.86
C ILE A 123 -11.02 3.47 25.99
N GLU A 124 -10.77 2.18 25.79
CA GLU A 124 -10.11 1.33 26.79
C GLU A 124 -8.63 1.69 26.92
N VAL A 125 -7.95 1.93 25.78
CA VAL A 125 -6.55 2.37 25.76
C VAL A 125 -6.41 3.68 26.54
N LEU A 126 -7.24 4.68 26.22
CA LEU A 126 -7.24 5.99 26.90
C LEU A 126 -7.66 5.88 28.36
N GLY A 127 -8.57 4.96 28.69
CA GLY A 127 -8.98 4.67 30.06
C GLY A 127 -7.79 4.20 30.90
N ARG A 128 -7.08 3.17 30.44
CA ARG A 128 -5.87 2.64 31.10
C ARG A 128 -4.76 3.68 31.15
N PHE A 129 -4.57 4.45 30.08
CA PHE A 129 -3.55 5.50 29.99
C PHE A 129 -3.74 6.59 31.07
N ARG A 130 -4.97 6.84 31.51
CA ARG A 130 -5.28 7.83 32.56
C ARG A 130 -5.16 7.30 34.00
N LEU A 131 -5.02 5.99 34.21
CA LEU A 131 -4.94 5.41 35.57
C LEU A 131 -3.56 5.58 36.20
N GLY A 132 -2.51 5.74 35.39
CA GLY A 132 -1.15 5.96 35.88
C GLY A 132 -0.89 7.43 36.24
N SER A 133 0.06 7.66 37.14
CA SER A 133 0.58 9.00 37.45
C SER A 133 1.48 9.58 36.35
N ALA A 134 1.98 8.71 35.47
CA ALA A 134 2.80 9.07 34.31
C ALA A 134 2.43 8.17 33.13
N ALA A 135 2.56 8.71 31.92
CA ALA A 135 2.23 8.00 30.70
C ALA A 135 3.25 8.35 29.59
N ALA A 136 3.63 7.34 28.80
CA ALA A 136 4.58 7.50 27.69
C ALA A 136 3.88 7.20 26.37
N ALA A 137 4.15 8.02 25.36
CA ALA A 137 3.69 7.83 24.00
C ALA A 137 4.86 8.02 23.05
N ALA A 138 4.95 7.17 22.03
CA ALA A 138 5.93 7.25 20.97
C ALA A 138 5.24 6.92 19.65
N ASP A 139 5.68 7.58 18.58
CA ASP A 139 5.30 7.21 17.22
C ASP A 139 6.30 6.16 16.72
N ILE A 140 5.79 5.10 16.08
CA ILE A 140 6.63 4.06 15.47
C ILE A 140 6.60 4.30 13.98
N ASP A 141 7.62 5.01 13.50
CA ASP A 141 7.80 5.24 12.08
C ASP A 141 7.87 3.91 11.32
N GLU A 142 7.15 3.85 10.20
CA GLU A 142 7.30 2.81 9.19
C GLU A 142 6.98 1.37 9.68
N MET A 143 6.20 1.23 10.77
CA MET A 143 5.85 -0.06 11.39
C MET A 143 5.33 -1.10 10.40
N PHE A 144 4.41 -0.71 9.50
CA PHE A 144 3.80 -1.65 8.54
C PHE A 144 4.79 -2.19 7.50
N ILE A 145 5.88 -1.48 7.24
CA ILE A 145 6.86 -1.89 6.23
C ILE A 145 7.85 -2.95 6.77
N GLN A 146 7.85 -3.19 8.08
CA GLN A 146 8.55 -4.34 8.64
C GLN A 146 7.91 -5.69 8.26
N VAL A 147 6.70 -5.65 7.68
CA VAL A 147 6.00 -6.81 7.15
C VAL A 147 6.09 -6.84 5.62
N THR A 148 6.67 -7.89 5.08
CA THR A 148 6.84 -8.11 3.64
C THR A 148 5.89 -9.18 3.11
N VAL A 149 5.60 -9.09 1.81
CA VAL A 149 4.82 -10.07 1.08
C VAL A 149 5.78 -11.09 0.44
N PRO A 150 5.49 -12.40 0.47
CA PRO A 150 6.30 -13.40 -0.22
C PRO A 150 6.46 -13.08 -1.71
N GLU A 151 7.64 -13.33 -2.27
CA GLU A 151 7.98 -13.00 -3.67
C GLU A 151 6.91 -13.44 -4.68
N GLY A 152 6.40 -14.67 -4.55
CA GLY A 152 5.36 -15.22 -5.43
C GLY A 152 4.00 -14.50 -5.37
N GLN A 153 3.81 -13.57 -4.45
CA GLN A 153 2.57 -12.79 -4.26
C GLN A 153 2.76 -11.28 -4.45
N ARG A 154 3.98 -10.79 -4.70
CA ARG A 154 4.27 -9.36 -4.88
C ARG A 154 3.72 -8.78 -6.18
N ASP A 155 3.31 -9.64 -7.11
CA ASP A 155 2.62 -9.25 -8.34
C ASP A 155 1.14 -8.91 -8.12
N ALA A 156 0.58 -9.21 -6.95
CA ALA A 156 -0.76 -8.80 -6.61
C ALA A 156 -0.89 -7.27 -6.52
N PRO A 157 -0.01 -6.51 -5.83
CA PRO A 157 -0.09 -5.05 -5.78
C PRO A 157 0.82 -4.32 -6.79
N ARG A 158 0.81 -4.69 -8.08
CA ARG A 158 1.58 -3.93 -9.09
C ARG A 158 0.96 -2.55 -9.31
N TYR A 159 1.74 -1.64 -9.89
CA TYR A 159 1.25 -0.34 -10.35
C TYR A 159 2.11 0.15 -11.52
N PHE A 160 1.63 1.19 -12.21
CA PHE A 160 2.37 1.85 -13.28
C PHE A 160 2.96 3.17 -12.76
N CYS A 161 4.18 3.52 -13.16
CA CYS A 161 4.81 4.80 -12.80
C CYS A 161 4.90 5.75 -14.00
#